data_AF-A0A060CBN5-F1
#
_entry.id   AF-A0A060CBN5-F1
#
_cell.length_a   1.000
_cell.length_b   1.000
_cell.length_c   1.000
_cell.angle_alpha   90.00
_cell.angle_beta   90.00
_cell.angle_gamma   90.00
#
_symmetry.space_group_name_H-M   'P 1'
#
loop_
_entity.id
_entity.type
_entity.pdbx_description
1 polymer ?
#
loop_
_entity_poly.entity_id
_entity_poly.type
_entity_poly.pdbx_seq_one_letter_code
_entity_poly.pdbx_strand_id
1 'polypeptide(L)'
;MCWVAVDRGARLAGLREEHDLAREWQIAADEIHADICENAVDERGVFTQHYETDALDASCLLLPLLRFLPPSDPRIRKTVLAIADELTED
;
A
#
# COMPACT_ATOMS: atom_id res chain seq x y z
N MET A 1 -3.66 4.77 3.58
CA MET A 1 -3.01 4.96 4.91
C MET A 1 -3.57 4.05 6.02
N CYS A 2 -4.84 3.63 5.98
CA CYS A 2 -5.43 2.79 7.04
C CYS A 2 -4.63 1.50 7.31
N TRP A 3 -4.18 0.79 6.26
CA TRP A 3 -3.33 -0.39 6.37
C TRP A 3 -2.12 -0.19 7.29
N VAL A 4 -1.41 0.93 7.12
CA VAL A 4 -0.21 1.26 7.90
C VAL A 4 -0.53 1.33 9.39
N ALA A 5 -1.67 1.90 9.76
CA ALA A 5 -2.07 2.05 11.15
C ALA A 5 -2.33 0.68 11.80
N VAL A 6 -3.06 -0.20 11.10
CA VAL A 6 -3.37 -1.54 11.61
C VAL A 6 -2.15 -2.46 11.62
N ASP A 7 -1.30 -2.46 10.58
CA ASP A 7 -0.05 -3.24 10.55
C ASP A 7 0.89 -2.88 11.72
N ARG A 8 1.11 -1.59 11.94
CA ARG A 8 2.00 -1.12 13.02
C ARG A 8 1.37 -1.31 14.38
N GLY A 9 0.05 -1.18 14.45
CA GLY A 9 -0.73 -1.46 15.63
C GLY A 9 -0.67 -2.93 16.05
N ALA A 10 -0.80 -3.87 15.10
CA ALA A 10 -0.66 -5.30 15.35
C ALA A 10 0.73 -5.63 15.93
N ARG A 11 1.79 -5.05 15.36
CA ARG A 11 3.15 -5.18 15.88
C ARG A 11 3.29 -4.61 17.29
N LEU A 12 2.70 -3.44 17.53
CA LEU A 12 2.74 -2.80 18.86
C LEU A 12 2.01 -3.67 19.90
N ALA A 13 0.83 -4.20 19.59
CA ALA A 13 0.09 -5.12 20.46
C ALA A 13 0.94 -6.37 20.77
N GLY A 14 1.62 -6.94 19.77
CA GLY A 14 2.55 -8.05 19.96
C GLY A 14 3.71 -7.72 20.90
N LEU A 15 4.30 -6.52 20.80
CA LEU A 15 5.34 -6.03 21.71
C LEU A 15 4.83 -5.80 23.15
N ARG A 16 3.52 -5.63 23.32
CA ARG A 16 2.86 -5.50 24.63
C ARG A 16 2.33 -6.82 25.17
N GLU A 17 2.60 -7.94 24.50
CA GLU A 17 2.10 -9.28 24.84
C GLU A 17 0.57 -9.41 24.76
N GLU A 18 -0.10 -8.47 24.07
CA GLU A 18 -1.55 -8.47 23.79
C GLU A 18 -1.84 -9.33 22.54
N HIS A 19 -1.58 -10.63 22.64
CA HIS A 19 -1.51 -11.53 21.47
C HIS A 19 -2.83 -11.68 20.69
N ASP A 20 -3.98 -11.64 21.37
CA ASP A 20 -5.28 -11.76 20.70
C ASP A 20 -5.58 -10.49 19.88
N LEU A 21 -5.33 -9.31 20.46
CA LEU A 21 -5.48 -8.03 19.76
C LEU A 21 -4.48 -7.92 18.59
N ALA A 22 -3.24 -8.37 18.78
CA ALA A 22 -2.24 -8.41 17.72
C ALA A 22 -2.71 -9.26 16.53
N ARG A 23 -3.33 -10.42 16.80
CA ARG A 23 -3.87 -11.30 15.77
C ARG A 23 -5.06 -10.66 15.04
N GLU A 24 -6.00 -10.10 15.78
CA GLU A 24 -7.16 -9.42 15.21
C GLU A 24 -6.74 -8.29 14.25
N TRP A 25 -5.79 -7.45 14.67
CA TRP A 25 -5.32 -6.35 13.85
C TRP A 25 -4.47 -6.81 12.67
N GLN A 26 -3.73 -7.92 12.83
CA GLN A 26 -2.99 -8.49 11.71
C GLN A 26 -3.96 -9.03 10.64
N ILE A 27 -5.06 -9.68 11.02
CA ILE A 27 -6.10 -10.13 10.08
C ILE A 27 -6.65 -8.93 9.30
N ALA A 28 -7.02 -7.85 9.98
CA ALA A 28 -7.50 -6.63 9.33
C ALA A 28 -6.43 -5.99 8.41
N ALA A 29 -5.17 -6.02 8.82
CA ALA A 29 -4.07 -5.54 7.98
C ALA A 29 -3.90 -6.40 6.72
N ASP A 30 -4.00 -7.72 6.83
CA ASP A 30 -3.87 -8.65 5.71
C ASP A 30 -5.05 -8.49 4.73
N GLU A 31 -6.27 -8.32 5.24
CA GLU A 31 -7.47 -8.06 4.44
C GLU A 31 -7.36 -6.76 3.63
N ILE A 32 -6.97 -5.66 4.28
CA ILE A 32 -6.79 -4.37 3.60
C ILE A 32 -5.62 -4.45 2.59
N HIS A 33 -4.55 -5.18 2.92
CA HIS A 33 -3.41 -5.34 2.02
C HIS A 33 -3.81 -6.05 0.73
N ALA A 34 -4.53 -7.18 0.87
CA ALA A 34 -5.01 -7.97 -0.24
C ALA A 34 -5.98 -7.18 -1.12
N ASP A 35 -6.93 -6.49 -0.50
CA ASP A 35 -7.91 -5.66 -1.21
C ASP A 35 -7.25 -4.55 -2.04
N ILE A 36 -6.31 -3.80 -1.45
CA ILE A 36 -5.57 -2.76 -2.17
C ILE A 36 -4.72 -3.37 -3.31
N CYS A 37 -4.11 -4.53 -3.09
CA CYS A 37 -3.29 -5.19 -4.10
C CYS A 37 -4.08 -5.69 -5.31
N GLU A 38 -5.35 -6.05 -5.10
CA GLU A 38 -6.28 -6.53 -6.14
C GLU A 38 -6.93 -5.35 -6.87
N ASN A 39 -7.40 -4.34 -6.14
CA ASN A 39 -8.36 -3.36 -6.64
C ASN A 39 -7.80 -1.95 -6.90
N ALA A 40 -6.61 -1.64 -6.39
CA ALA A 40 -6.03 -0.29 -6.48
C ALA A 40 -5.01 -0.14 -7.61
N VAL A 41 -4.98 -1.07 -8.56
CA VAL A 41 -4.07 -1.07 -9.72
C VAL A 41 -4.85 -1.01 -11.02
N ASP A 42 -4.36 -0.23 -11.97
CA ASP A 42 -4.91 -0.20 -13.34
C ASP A 42 -4.48 -1.43 -14.16
N GLU A 43 -4.95 -1.50 -15.42
CA GLU A 43 -4.59 -2.57 -16.35
C GLU A 43 -3.08 -2.67 -16.65
N ARG A 44 -2.32 -1.58 -16.45
CA ARG A 44 -0.86 -1.57 -16.60
C ARG A 44 -0.16 -2.18 -15.39
N GLY A 45 -0.88 -2.35 -14.27
CA GLY A 45 -0.34 -2.75 -12.98
C GLY A 45 0.31 -1.59 -12.23
N VAL A 46 -0.21 -0.37 -12.43
CA VAL A 46 0.19 0.85 -11.74
C VAL A 46 -0.82 1.17 -10.65
N PHE A 47 -0.38 1.43 -9.42
CA PHE A 47 -1.24 1.97 -8.38
C PHE A 47 -1.85 3.32 -8.77
N THR A 48 -3.15 3.47 -8.55
CA THR A 48 -3.92 4.66 -8.91
C THR A 48 -4.39 5.44 -7.68
N GLN A 49 -4.91 6.65 -7.92
CA GLN A 49 -5.30 7.60 -6.86
C GLN A 49 -6.35 7.03 -5.89
N HIS A 50 -7.34 6.33 -6.42
CA HIS A 50 -8.39 5.65 -5.67
C HIS A 50 -8.92 4.47 -6.51
N TYR A 51 -9.89 3.72 -5.99
CA TYR A 51 -10.44 2.58 -6.73
C TYR A 51 -11.26 3.06 -7.93
N GLU A 52 -11.34 2.23 -8.96
CA GLU A 52 -12.17 2.49 -10.15
C GLU A 52 -11.76 3.76 -10.94
N THR A 53 -10.46 4.08 -10.94
CA THR A 53 -9.88 5.15 -11.77
C THR A 53 -8.50 4.75 -12.29
N ASP A 54 -8.10 5.35 -13.40
CA ASP A 54 -6.75 5.25 -13.99
C ASP A 54 -5.88 6.48 -13.65
N ALA A 55 -6.41 7.43 -12.86
CA ALA A 55 -5.68 8.64 -12.49
C ALA A 55 -4.49 8.32 -11.58
N LEU A 56 -3.32 8.91 -11.89
CA LEU A 56 -2.12 8.83 -11.06
C LEU A 56 -2.19 9.81 -9.88
N ASP A 57 -1.51 9.46 -8.78
CA ASP A 57 -1.32 10.35 -7.64
C ASP A 57 0.07 10.14 -7.01
N ALA A 58 0.77 11.25 -6.75
CA ALA A 58 2.12 11.22 -6.18
C ALA A 58 2.18 10.58 -4.78
N SER A 59 1.07 10.57 -4.03
CA SER A 59 1.00 9.92 -2.72
C SER A 59 1.25 8.41 -2.79
N CYS A 60 1.04 7.76 -3.94
CA CYS A 60 1.38 6.35 -4.15
C CYS A 60 2.89 6.08 -4.01
N LEU A 61 3.76 7.10 -4.14
CA LEU A 61 5.20 6.98 -3.85
C LEU A 61 5.51 6.68 -2.37
N LEU A 62 4.53 6.83 -1.47
CA LEU A 62 4.67 6.45 -0.07
C LEU A 62 4.59 4.92 0.15
N LEU A 63 3.98 4.16 -0.76
CA LEU A 63 3.82 2.71 -0.63
C LEU A 63 5.14 1.97 -0.33
N PRO A 64 6.24 2.16 -1.10
CA PRO A 64 7.51 1.51 -0.78
C PRO A 64 8.16 2.06 0.50
N LEU A 65 8.01 3.36 0.77
CA LEU A 65 8.61 4.00 1.96
C LEU A 65 7.96 3.50 3.25
N LEU A 66 6.66 3.20 3.19
CA LEU A 66 5.89 2.68 4.30
C LEU A 66 5.91 1.15 4.41
N ARG A 67 6.67 0.49 3.51
CA ARG A 67 6.80 -0.97 3.40
C ARG A 67 5.47 -1.69 3.12
N PHE A 68 4.56 -1.02 2.41
CA PHE A 68 3.33 -1.65 1.92
C PHE A 68 3.65 -2.80 0.95
N LEU A 69 4.58 -2.56 0.02
CA LEU A 69 5.20 -3.57 -0.83
C LEU A 69 6.72 -3.31 -0.91
N PRO A 70 7.53 -4.34 -1.20
CA PRO A 70 8.96 -4.14 -1.36
C PRO A 70 9.26 -3.23 -2.54
N PRO A 71 10.33 -2.41 -2.51
CA PRO A 71 10.71 -1.55 -3.62
C PRO A 71 10.95 -2.29 -4.96
N SER A 72 11.24 -3.59 -4.90
CA SER A 72 11.43 -4.46 -6.07
C SER A 72 10.13 -5.05 -6.63
N ASP A 73 8.98 -4.82 -5.99
CA ASP A 73 7.69 -5.29 -6.53
C ASP A 73 7.43 -4.64 -7.90
N PRO A 74 7.07 -5.42 -8.94
CA PRO A 74 6.83 -4.88 -10.26
C PRO A 74 5.78 -3.75 -10.30
N ARG A 75 4.74 -3.81 -9.46
CA ARG A 75 3.71 -2.76 -9.37
C ARG A 75 4.29 -1.46 -8.82
N ILE A 76 5.13 -1.55 -7.79
CA ILE A 76 5.83 -0.39 -7.23
C ILE A 76 6.74 0.25 -8.27
N ARG A 77 7.57 -0.55 -8.96
CA ARG A 77 8.48 0.00 -9.97
C ARG A 77 7.71 0.67 -11.11
N LYS A 78 6.63 0.07 -11.58
CA LYS A 78 5.75 0.64 -12.62
C LYS A 78 5.12 1.95 -12.16
N THR A 79 4.60 2.02 -10.93
CA THR A 79 4.03 3.25 -10.37
C THR A 79 5.05 4.38 -10.29
N VAL A 80 6.27 4.11 -9.81
CA VAL A 80 7.32 5.14 -9.73
C VAL A 80 7.65 5.70 -11.11
N LEU A 81 7.79 4.83 -12.12
CA LEU A 81 8.08 5.25 -13.49
C LEU A 81 6.92 6.03 -14.11
N ALA A 82 5.69 5.53 -13.99
CA ALA A 82 4.50 6.23 -14.49
C ALA A 82 4.36 7.63 -13.89
N ILE A 83 4.57 7.79 -12.58
CA ILE A 83 4.54 9.12 -11.94
C ILE A 83 5.68 10.01 -12.45
N ALA A 84 6.88 9.47 -12.66
CA ALA A 84 8.01 10.24 -13.19
C ALA A 84 7.87 10.62 -14.67
N ASP A 85 7.11 9.85 -15.45
CA ASP A 85 6.93 10.09 -16.88
C ASP A 85 5.67 10.93 -17.17
N GLU A 86 4.62 10.80 -16.35
CA GLU A 86 3.27 11.32 -16.65
C GLU A 86 2.77 12.37 -15.63
N LEU A 87 3.46 12.57 -14.49
CA LEU A 87 3.02 13.47 -13.41
C LEU A 87 4.12 14.49 -12.99
N THR A 88 5.01 14.82 -13.91
CA THR A 88 6.02 15.88 -13.78
C THR A 88 5.99 16.83 -14.96
N GLU A 89 6.34 18.09 -14.72
CA GLU A 89 6.46 19.16 -15.72
C GLU A 89 7.94 19.58 -15.83
N ASP A 90 8.37 19.99 -17.03
CA ASP A 90 9.76 20.44 -17.33
C ASP A 90 10.08 21.86 -16.83
#